data_AF-A0A925X6A1-F1
#
_entry.id   AF-A0A925X6A1-F1
#
_cell.length_a   1.000
_cell.length_b   1.000
_cell.length_c   1.000
_cell.angle_alpha   90.00
_cell.angle_beta   90.00
_cell.angle_gamma   90.00
#
_symmetry.space_group_name_H-M   'P 1'
#
loop_
_entity.id
_entity.type
_entity.pdbx_description
1 polymer ?
#
loop_
_entity_poly.entity_id
_entity_poly.type
_entity_poly.pdbx_seq_one_letter_code
_entity_poly.pdbx_strand_id
1 'polypeptide(L)'
;MKKQISTNFRGVSNRRRWRGSAVLDAALVFPILLSLTFGTVEYGYYFYVKHTLQGAAREGARAGIPPTATNTDVSAAITTALTAAGLQNSGYTPLISP
;
A
#
# COMPACT_ATOMS: atom_id res chain seq x y z
N MET A 1 -15.79 -23.93 -76.45
CA MET A 1 -16.26 -24.59 -75.23
C MET A 1 -15.38 -24.12 -74.06
N LYS A 2 -15.90 -23.26 -73.18
CA LYS A 2 -15.15 -22.60 -72.10
C LYS A 2 -15.07 -23.53 -70.88
N LYS A 3 -13.90 -23.67 -70.25
CA LYS A 3 -13.80 -24.16 -68.87
C LYS A 3 -12.87 -23.25 -68.07
N GLN A 4 -13.47 -22.29 -67.39
CA GLN A 4 -12.82 -21.42 -66.41
C GLN A 4 -12.50 -22.27 -65.17
N ILE A 5 -11.24 -22.34 -64.77
CA ILE A 5 -10.80 -22.98 -63.53
C ILE A 5 -10.81 -21.89 -62.45
N SER A 6 -11.81 -21.93 -61.58
CA SER A 6 -11.98 -21.02 -60.45
C SER A 6 -11.10 -21.46 -59.28
N THR A 7 -9.95 -20.82 -59.07
CA THR A 7 -9.13 -20.99 -57.86
C THR A 7 -9.64 -20.08 -56.74
N ASN A 8 -10.47 -20.63 -55.86
CA ASN A 8 -10.94 -19.94 -54.66
C ASN A 8 -9.91 -20.06 -53.52
N PHE A 9 -8.94 -19.15 -53.46
CA PHE A 9 -8.12 -18.96 -52.25
C PHE A 9 -8.95 -18.26 -51.17
N ARG A 10 -9.52 -19.05 -50.25
CA ARG A 10 -10.18 -18.53 -49.05
C ARG A 10 -9.10 -18.05 -48.06
N GLY A 11 -8.86 -16.74 -48.02
CA GLY A 11 -8.07 -16.11 -46.97
C GLY A 11 -8.74 -16.30 -45.60
N VAL A 12 -8.12 -17.09 -44.73
CA VAL A 12 -8.56 -17.28 -43.34
C VAL A 12 -8.35 -15.96 -42.58
N SER A 13 -9.43 -15.36 -42.09
CA SER A 13 -9.38 -14.06 -41.40
C SER A 13 -8.61 -14.14 -40.08
N ASN A 14 -7.45 -13.47 -40.01
CA ASN A 14 -6.50 -13.44 -38.88
C ASN A 14 -6.93 -12.56 -37.67
N ARG A 15 -8.21 -12.18 -37.55
CA ARG A 15 -8.66 -11.20 -36.53
C ARG A 15 -8.59 -11.69 -35.08
N ARG A 16 -8.52 -13.01 -34.84
CA ARG A 16 -8.44 -13.57 -33.47
C ARG A 16 -7.04 -13.45 -32.86
N ARG A 17 -5.99 -13.36 -33.67
CA ARG A 17 -4.59 -13.38 -33.21
C ARG A 17 -4.17 -12.09 -32.50
N TRP A 18 -4.78 -10.96 -32.87
CA TRP A 18 -4.43 -9.64 -32.32
C TRP A 18 -4.99 -9.41 -30.91
N ARG A 19 -6.11 -10.04 -30.55
CA ARG A 19 -6.72 -9.91 -29.21
C ARG A 19 -5.97 -10.67 -28.13
N GLY A 20 -5.33 -11.80 -28.48
CA GLY A 20 -4.54 -12.60 -27.55
C GLY A 20 -3.19 -11.96 -27.19
N SER A 21 -2.57 -11.25 -28.13
CA SER A 21 -1.28 -10.57 -27.91
C SER A 21 -1.39 -9.47 -26.85
N ALA A 22 -2.43 -8.64 -26.92
CA ALA A 22 -2.63 -7.56 -25.96
C ALA A 22 -2.82 -8.06 -24.52
N VAL A 23 -3.42 -9.24 -24.34
CA VAL A 23 -3.57 -9.87 -23.02
C VAL A 23 -2.23 -10.34 -22.46
N LEU A 24 -1.36 -10.87 -23.33
CA LEU A 24 -0.01 -11.32 -22.93
C LEU A 24 0.88 -10.14 -22.55
N ASP A 25 0.85 -9.04 -23.31
CA ASP A 25 1.60 -7.83 -22.99
C ASP A 25 1.18 -7.26 -21.63
N ALA A 26 -0.13 -7.21 -21.36
CA ALA A 26 -0.64 -6.80 -20.05
C ALA A 26 -0.24 -7.78 -18.95
N ALA A 27 -0.29 -9.09 -19.19
CA ALA A 27 0.07 -10.11 -18.19
C ALA A 27 1.54 -10.02 -17.75
N LEU A 28 2.45 -9.54 -18.62
CA LEU A 28 3.86 -9.35 -18.27
C LEU A 28 4.10 -8.09 -17.43
N VAL A 29 3.37 -7.00 -17.70
CA VAL A 29 3.54 -5.71 -16.99
C VAL A 29 2.75 -5.66 -15.68
N PHE A 30 1.58 -6.32 -15.64
CA PHE A 30 0.69 -6.37 -14.49
C PHE A 30 1.33 -6.80 -13.16
N PRO A 31 2.18 -7.85 -13.07
CA PRO A 31 2.81 -8.22 -11.80
C PRO A 31 3.75 -7.14 -11.25
N ILE A 32 4.47 -6.43 -12.13
CA ILE A 32 5.35 -5.32 -11.75
C ILE A 32 4.51 -4.14 -11.24
N LEU A 33 3.43 -3.80 -11.94
CA LEU A 33 2.51 -2.74 -11.52
C LEU A 33 1.83 -3.05 -10.19
N LEU A 34 1.40 -4.30 -9.98
CA LEU A 34 0.84 -4.74 -8.70
C LEU A 34 1.86 -4.65 -7.59
N SER A 35 3.09 -5.13 -7.81
CA SER A 35 4.17 -5.04 -6.82
C SER A 35 4.47 -3.59 -6.45
N LEU A 36 4.53 -2.68 -7.42
CA LEU A 36 4.74 -1.26 -7.17
C LEU A 36 3.56 -0.62 -6.41
N THR A 37 2.33 -1.00 -6.76
CA THR A 37 1.12 -0.49 -6.11
C THR A 37 1.07 -0.92 -4.65
N PHE A 38 1.19 -2.23 -4.38
CA PHE A 38 1.20 -2.74 -3.01
C PHE A 38 2.40 -2.22 -2.21
N GLY A 39 3.59 -2.17 -2.82
CA GLY A 39 4.78 -1.61 -2.18
C GLY A 39 4.60 -0.14 -1.79
N THR A 40 3.95 0.66 -2.64
CA THR A 40 3.66 2.07 -2.33
C THR A 40 2.62 2.21 -1.21
N VAL A 41 1.59 1.35 -1.19
CA VAL A 41 0.57 1.34 -0.12
C VAL A 41 1.20 0.95 1.21
N GLU A 42 2.00 -0.11 1.26
CA GLU A 42 2.71 -0.53 2.47
C GLU A 42 3.70 0.54 2.95
N TYR A 43 4.42 1.18 2.03
CA TYR A 43 5.32 2.27 2.37
C TYR A 43 4.60 3.51 2.90
N GLY A 44 3.44 3.86 2.32
CA GLY A 44 2.58 4.92 2.82
C GLY A 44 2.07 4.64 4.23
N TYR A 45 1.66 3.40 4.50
CA TYR A 45 1.26 2.96 5.83
C TYR A 45 2.42 3.05 6.83
N TYR A 46 3.62 2.63 6.45
CA TYR A 46 4.81 2.77 7.29
C TYR A 46 5.08 4.23 7.67
N PHE A 47 5.00 5.14 6.70
CA PHE A 47 5.20 6.57 6.95
C PHE A 47 4.14 7.14 7.90
N TYR A 48 2.88 6.76 7.72
CA TYR A 48 1.79 7.12 8.62
C TYR A 48 2.05 6.69 10.06
N VAL A 49 2.47 5.43 10.27
CA VAL A 49 2.81 4.91 11.60
C VAL A 49 3.97 5.69 12.20
N LYS A 50 5.05 5.94 11.44
CA LYS A 50 6.20 6.72 11.93
C LYS A 50 5.80 8.13 12.37
N HIS A 51 5.02 8.83 11.56
CA HIS A 51 4.60 10.20 11.86
C HIS A 51 3.75 10.24 13.13
N THR A 52 2.81 9.31 13.25
CA THR A 52 1.96 9.16 14.43
C THR A 52 2.77 8.89 15.69
N LEU A 53 3.73 7.96 15.63
CA LEU A 53 4.59 7.63 16.78
C LEU A 53 5.40 8.84 17.26
N GLN A 54 5.93 9.64 16.33
CA GLN A 54 6.64 10.87 16.67
C GLN A 54 5.72 11.90 17.33
N GLY A 55 4.49 12.04 16.83
CA GLY A 55 3.46 12.89 17.44
C GLY A 55 3.10 12.44 18.86
N ALA A 56 2.88 11.15 19.06
CA ALA A 56 2.57 10.57 20.36
C ALA A 56 3.71 10.78 21.38
N ALA A 57 4.97 10.61 20.95
CA ALA A 57 6.13 10.89 21.81
C ALA A 57 6.19 12.37 22.23
N ARG A 58 5.86 13.29 21.33
CA ARG A 58 5.82 14.73 21.62
C ARG A 58 4.73 15.08 22.64
N GLU A 59 3.54 14.51 22.51
CA GLU A 59 2.47 14.72 23.50
C GLU A 59 2.79 14.06 24.84
N GLY A 60 3.45 12.89 24.84
CA GLY A 60 3.99 12.27 26.05
C GLY A 60 5.00 13.18 26.77
N ALA A 61 5.95 13.74 26.04
CA ALA A 61 6.93 14.69 26.60
C ALA A 61 6.25 15.94 27.17
N ARG A 62 5.22 16.46 26.49
CA ARG A 62 4.44 17.60 26.97
C ARG A 62 3.68 17.28 28.27
N ALA A 63 3.10 16.09 28.36
CA ALA A 63 2.41 15.63 29.57
C ALA A 63 3.36 15.46 30.76
N GLY A 64 4.67 15.27 30.52
CA GLY A 64 5.71 15.17 31.54
C GLY A 64 6.32 16.49 32.03
N ILE A 65 5.96 17.64 31.43
CA ILE A 65 6.50 18.96 31.83
C ILE A 65 6.07 19.39 33.24
N PRO A 66 4.81 19.19 33.68
CA PRO A 66 4.37 19.63 35.00
C PRO A 66 5.17 18.95 36.13
N PRO A 67 5.51 19.67 37.23
CA PRO A 67 6.25 19.09 38.35
C PRO A 67 5.54 17.94 39.07
N THR A 68 4.22 17.85 38.91
CA THR A 68 3.36 16.82 39.50
C THR A 68 3.09 15.66 38.53
N ALA A 69 3.64 15.71 37.31
CA ALA A 69 3.39 14.71 36.30
C ALA A 69 4.02 13.37 36.71
N THR A 70 3.26 12.30 36.50
CA THR A 70 3.69 10.93 36.75
C THR A 70 3.93 10.19 35.44
N ASN A 71 4.66 9.08 35.51
CA ASN A 71 4.85 8.19 34.35
C ASN A 71 3.50 7.67 33.80
N THR A 72 2.47 7.61 34.65
CA THR A 72 1.10 7.25 34.27
C THR A 72 0.48 8.31 33.36
N ASP A 73 0.68 9.60 33.65
CA ASP A 73 0.15 10.71 32.84
C ASP A 73 0.79 10.76 31.45
N VAL A 74 2.10 10.53 31.40
CA VAL A 74 2.88 10.43 30.14
C VAL A 74 2.38 9.23 29.32
N SER A 75 2.24 8.06 29.94
CA SER A 75 1.77 6.84 29.27
C SER A 75 0.33 6.97 28.78
N ALA A 76 -0.53 7.65 29.55
CA ALA A 76 -1.91 7.93 29.18
C ALA A 76 -1.97 8.83 27.95
N ALA A 77 -1.21 9.94 27.92
CA ALA A 77 -1.15 10.84 26.78
C ALA A 77 -0.67 10.15 25.49
N ILE A 78 0.37 9.32 25.59
CA ILE A 78 0.88 8.50 24.47
C ILE A 78 -0.22 7.53 23.99
N THR A 79 -0.89 6.84 24.91
CA THR A 79 -1.94 5.87 24.57
C THR A 79 -3.15 6.53 23.93
N THR A 80 -3.56 7.71 24.39
CA THR A 80 -4.65 8.48 23.78
C THR A 80 -4.30 8.89 22.34
N ALA A 81 -3.08 9.40 22.12
CA ALA A 81 -2.62 9.77 20.78
C ALA A 81 -2.56 8.57 19.82
N LEU A 82 -2.09 7.41 20.29
CA LEU A 82 -1.99 6.19 19.47
C LEU A 82 -3.34 5.53 19.21
N THR A 83 -4.27 5.62 20.17
CA THR A 83 -5.65 5.12 20.00
C THR A 83 -6.42 5.95 18.98
N ALA A 84 -6.23 7.28 18.99
CA ALA A 84 -6.83 8.17 17.98
C ALA A 84 -6.35 7.85 16.56
N ALA A 85 -5.13 7.31 16.43
CA ALA A 85 -4.55 6.90 15.16
C ALA A 85 -4.83 5.43 14.77
N GLY A 86 -5.58 4.69 15.59
CA GLY A 86 -5.94 3.29 15.36
C GLY A 86 -4.81 2.28 15.60
N LEU A 87 -3.76 2.66 16.33
CA LEU A 87 -2.56 1.84 16.53
C LEU A 87 -2.56 0.98 17.80
N GLN A 88 -3.68 0.88 18.53
CA GLN A 88 -3.78 0.18 19.83
C GLN A 88 -3.29 -1.29 19.84
N ASN A 89 -3.35 -2.01 18.72
CA ASN A 89 -2.93 -3.41 18.62
C ASN A 89 -1.50 -3.59 18.07
N SER A 90 -0.76 -2.51 17.84
CA SER A 90 0.55 -2.54 17.16
C SER A 90 1.72 -3.00 18.04
N GLY A 91 1.49 -3.36 19.31
CA GLY A 91 2.53 -3.90 20.21
C GLY A 91 3.62 -2.90 20.59
N TYR A 92 3.32 -1.60 20.62
CA TYR A 92 4.28 -0.56 21.01
C TYR A 92 4.55 -0.61 22.53
N THR A 93 5.81 -0.45 22.91
CA THR A 93 6.23 -0.35 24.33
C THR A 93 6.79 1.03 24.58
N PRO A 94 6.11 1.89 25.37
CA PRO A 94 6.65 3.20 25.74
C PRO A 94 7.82 3.01 26.69
N LEU A 95 9.02 3.42 26.26
CA LEU A 95 10.20 3.53 27.11
C LEU A 95 10.28 4.97 27.62
N ILE A 96 10.10 5.15 28.92
CA ILE A 96 10.21 6.45 29.58
C ILE A 96 11.52 6.43 30.36
N SER A 97 12.53 7.14 29.84
CA SER A 97 13.79 7.33 30.56
C SER A 97 13.68 8.54 31.49
N PRO A 98 14.14 8.41 32.76
CA PRO A 98 14.16 9.51 33.71
C PRO A 98 15.13 10.62 33.32
#